data_AF-A0A2S9Q4C0-F1
#
_entry.id   AF-A0A2S9Q4C0-F1
#
_cell.length_a   1.000
_cell.length_b   1.000
_cell.length_c   1.000
_cell.angle_alpha   90.00
_cell.angle_beta   90.00
_cell.angle_gamma   90.00
#
_symmetry.space_group_name_H-M   'P 1'
#
loop_
_entity.id
_entity.type
_entity.pdbx_description
1 polymer ?
#
loop_
_entity_poly.entity_id
_entity_poly.type
_entity_poly.pdbx_seq_one_letter_code
_entity_poly.pdbx_strand_id
1 'polypeptide(L)'
;MCGRAILTPLDAIPSIPRDRGEPVFREPWEARAFALAVSLHGKGVFTWPEWAEALGREIAAAPADDGSHYYEHWLSALEKLVASKGLSNRPGKGFG
;
A
#
# COMPACT_ATOMS: atom_id res chain seq x y z
N MET A 1 -14.95 -22.69 -20.64
CA MET A 1 -14.30 -22.42 -19.35
C MET A 1 -13.11 -21.51 -19.63
N CYS A 2 -13.24 -20.19 -19.41
CA CYS A 2 -12.14 -19.23 -19.57
C CYS A 2 -11.89 -18.62 -18.19
N GLY A 3 -10.78 -19.01 -17.56
CA GLY A 3 -10.37 -18.51 -16.26
C GLY A 3 -10.06 -17.02 -16.35
N ARG A 4 -10.96 -16.17 -15.85
CA ARG A 4 -10.61 -14.82 -15.44
C ARG A 4 -9.67 -14.96 -14.25
N ALA A 5 -8.39 -14.73 -14.49
CA ALA A 5 -7.48 -14.37 -13.41
C ALA A 5 -8.11 -13.18 -12.69
N ILE A 6 -8.36 -13.35 -11.40
CA ILE A 6 -8.91 -12.35 -10.48
C ILE A 6 -7.76 -11.38 -10.17
N LEU A 7 -7.19 -10.77 -11.20
CA LEU A 7 -6.26 -9.67 -11.04
C LEU A 7 -7.11 -8.49 -10.64
N THR A 8 -7.10 -8.20 -9.34
CA THR A 8 -7.68 -7.03 -8.72
C THR A 8 -7.50 -5.84 -9.68
N PRO A 9 -8.59 -5.20 -10.16
CA PRO A 9 -8.46 -4.10 -11.09
C PRO A 9 -7.61 -3.02 -10.44
N LEU A 10 -6.47 -2.71 -11.05
CA LEU A 10 -5.55 -1.65 -10.60
C LEU A 10 -6.26 -0.28 -10.55
N ASP A 11 -7.40 -0.16 -11.24
CA ASP A 11 -8.33 0.96 -11.20
C ASP A 11 -8.99 1.19 -9.83
N ALA A 12 -9.12 0.14 -9.00
CA ALA A 12 -9.73 0.25 -7.69
C ALA A 12 -8.81 0.87 -6.62
N ILE A 13 -7.57 1.22 -6.99
CA ILE A 13 -6.57 1.75 -6.06
C ILE A 13 -6.49 3.27 -6.29
N PRO A 14 -7.18 4.08 -5.48
CA PRO A 14 -7.41 5.50 -5.77
C PRO A 14 -6.12 6.34 -5.77
N SER A 15 -5.02 5.83 -5.23
CA SER A 15 -3.89 6.66 -4.85
C SER A 15 -2.68 6.57 -5.79
N ILE A 16 -2.56 5.55 -6.65
CA ILE A 16 -1.31 5.28 -7.39
C ILE A 16 -1.04 6.34 -8.47
N PRO A 17 0.20 6.88 -8.58
CA PRO A 17 0.64 7.70 -9.69
C PRO A 17 0.63 6.89 -11.00
N ARG A 18 -0.09 7.41 -12.01
CA ARG A 18 -0.24 6.76 -13.32
C ARG A 18 0.38 7.63 -14.40
N ASP A 19 1.12 7.02 -15.34
CA ASP A 19 1.36 7.59 -16.67
C ASP A 19 0.59 6.72 -17.66
N ARG A 20 -0.28 7.35 -18.47
CA ARG A 20 -1.10 6.65 -19.49
C ARG A 20 -1.89 5.42 -18.98
N GLY A 21 -2.30 5.43 -17.71
CA GLY A 21 -3.13 4.39 -17.12
C GLY A 21 -2.38 3.22 -16.48
N GLU A 22 -1.05 3.16 -16.62
CA GLU A 22 -0.22 2.16 -15.96
C GLU A 22 0.46 2.75 -14.72
N PRO A 23 0.56 1.99 -13.61
CA PRO A 23 1.40 2.37 -12.47
C PRO A 23 2.83 2.63 -12.94
N VAL A 24 3.33 3.84 -12.71
CA VAL A 24 4.74 4.13 -12.97
C VAL A 24 5.53 3.70 -11.75
N PHE A 25 6.35 2.67 -11.93
CA PHE A 25 7.36 2.27 -10.96
C PHE A 25 8.71 2.85 -11.41
N ARG A 26 9.30 3.73 -10.60
CA ARG A 26 10.64 4.27 -10.80
C ARG A 26 11.70 3.22 -10.47
N GLU A 27 11.44 2.39 -9.47
CA GLU A 27 12.38 1.39 -8.98
C GLU A 27 11.74 -0.01 -8.85
N PRO A 28 12.53 -1.10 -8.97
CA PRO A 28 12.00 -2.46 -8.85
C PRO A 28 11.33 -2.78 -7.50
N TRP A 29 11.70 -2.08 -6.43
CA TRP A 29 11.12 -2.26 -5.11
C TRP A 29 9.70 -1.70 -5.01
N GLU A 30 9.34 -0.68 -5.80
CA GLU A 30 8.01 -0.07 -5.79
C GLU A 30 6.96 -1.04 -6.32
N ALA A 31 7.28 -1.77 -7.40
CA ALA A 31 6.43 -2.84 -7.93
C ALA A 31 6.24 -3.99 -6.93
N ARG A 32 7.28 -4.30 -6.16
CA ARG A 32 7.20 -5.34 -5.11
C ARG A 32 6.32 -4.87 -3.95
N ALA A 33 6.49 -3.63 -3.50
CA ALA A 33 5.65 -3.03 -2.47
C ALA A 33 4.18 -3.10 -2.93
N PHE A 34 3.90 -2.66 -4.15
CA PHE A 34 2.59 -2.71 -4.78
C PHE A 34 1.97 -4.12 -4.76
N ALA A 35 2.72 -5.12 -5.22
CA ALA A 35 2.28 -6.51 -5.21
C ALA A 35 1.94 -7.03 -3.80
N LEU A 36 2.67 -6.57 -2.77
CA LEU A 36 2.38 -6.92 -1.38
C LEU A 36 1.04 -6.35 -0.90
N ALA A 37 0.73 -5.07 -1.16
CA ALA A 37 -0.58 -4.53 -0.76
C ALA A 37 -1.74 -5.20 -1.50
N VAL A 38 -1.62 -5.44 -2.81
CA VAL A 38 -2.65 -6.16 -3.57
C VAL A 38 -2.84 -7.57 -3.02
N SER A 39 -1.76 -8.27 -2.68
CA SER A 39 -1.81 -9.61 -2.10
C SER A 39 -2.46 -9.62 -0.70
N LEU A 40 -2.16 -8.62 0.14
CA LEU A 40 -2.74 -8.50 1.48
C LEU A 40 -4.23 -8.14 1.43
N HIS A 41 -4.61 -7.24 0.53
CA HIS A 41 -6.02 -6.95 0.24
C HIS A 41 -6.74 -8.21 -0.28
N GLY A 42 -6.14 -8.94 -1.22
CA GLY A 42 -6.71 -10.19 -1.75
C GLY A 42 -6.87 -11.28 -0.69
N LYS A 43 -6.05 -11.25 0.37
CA LYS A 43 -6.17 -12.12 1.55
C LYS A 43 -7.18 -11.61 2.59
N GLY A 44 -7.81 -10.46 2.37
CA GLY A 44 -8.78 -9.86 3.30
C GLY A 44 -8.17 -9.27 4.56
N VAL A 45 -6.86 -8.98 4.57
CA VAL A 45 -6.17 -8.39 5.73
C VAL A 45 -6.68 -6.98 6.03
N PHE A 46 -7.00 -6.23 4.97
CA PHE A 46 -7.61 -4.91 5.03
C PHE A 46 -8.46 -4.69 3.79
N THR A 47 -9.36 -3.72 3.88
CA THR A 47 -10.21 -3.28 2.77
C THR A 47 -9.62 -2.07 2.05
N TRP A 48 -10.01 -1.84 0.79
CA TRP A 48 -9.58 -0.66 0.04
C TRP A 48 -9.89 0.70 0.71
N PRO A 49 -11.05 0.89 1.38
CA PRO A 49 -11.30 2.11 2.14
C PRO A 49 -10.33 2.32 3.31
N GLU A 50 -10.04 1.27 4.08
CA GLU A 50 -9.05 1.34 5.18
C GLU A 50 -7.65 1.68 4.65
N TRP A 51 -7.29 1.10 3.50
CA TRP A 51 -6.04 1.42 2.81
C TRP A 51 -5.97 2.89 2.40
N ALA A 52 -7.02 3.39 1.74
CA ALA A 52 -7.07 4.78 1.28
C ALA A 52 -7.02 5.78 2.44
N GLU A 53 -7.67 5.46 3.56
CA GLU A 53 -7.60 6.29 4.77
C GLU A 53 -6.20 6.29 5.39
N ALA A 54 -5.58 5.12 5.54
CA ALA A 54 -4.22 5.00 6.10
C ALA A 54 -3.22 5.79 5.25
N LEU A 55 -3.28 5.64 3.93
CA LEU A 55 -2.41 6.36 3.00
C LEU A 55 -2.67 7.87 3.01
N GLY A 56 -3.94 8.28 3.04
CA GLY A 56 -4.31 9.69 3.12
C GLY A 56 -3.73 10.38 4.36
N ARG A 57 -3.69 9.67 5.51
CA ARG A 57 -3.07 10.18 6.74
C ARG A 57 -1.56 10.34 6.60
N GLU A 58 -0.87 9.41 5.96
CA GLU A 58 0.58 9.51 5.75
C GLU A 58 0.95 10.66 4.82
N ILE A 59 0.21 10.81 3.71
CA ILE A 59 0.42 11.92 2.76
C ILE A 59 0.10 13.27 3.42
N ALA A 60 -0.99 13.34 4.21
CA ALA A 60 -1.35 14.56 4.92
C ALA A 60 -0.37 14.94 6.04
N ALA A 61 0.32 13.95 6.63
CA ALA A 61 1.34 14.17 7.65
C ALA A 61 2.71 14.57 7.07
N ALA A 62 2.92 14.39 5.75
CA ALA A 62 4.14 14.75 5.07
C ALA A 62 4.13 16.24 4.67
N PRO A 63 5.07 17.08 5.17
CA PRO A 63 5.17 18.46 4.74
C PRO A 63 5.72 18.54 3.31
N ALA A 64 4.99 19.20 2.41
CA ALA A 64 5.38 19.57 1.04
C ALA A 64 6.38 18.59 0.38
N ASP A 65 5.93 17.36 0.11
CA ASP A 65 6.67 16.41 -0.70
C ASP A 65 6.37 16.66 -2.19
N ASP A 66 7.41 16.70 -3.02
CA ASP A 66 7.31 16.85 -4.48
C ASP A 66 6.80 15.56 -5.17
N GLY A 67 6.25 14.63 -4.39
CA GLY A 67 5.81 13.31 -4.82
C GLY A 67 6.96 12.33 -5.03
N SER A 68 8.20 12.71 -4.70
CA SER A 68 9.37 11.83 -4.74
C SER A 68 9.31 10.74 -3.69
N HIS A 69 8.69 11.01 -2.53
CA HIS A 69 8.55 10.04 -1.44
C HIS A 69 7.17 9.36 -1.44
N TYR A 70 6.43 9.45 -2.55
CA TYR A 70 5.09 8.87 -2.67
C TYR A 70 5.06 7.38 -2.31
N TYR A 71 5.95 6.56 -2.88
CA TYR A 71 6.00 5.12 -2.58
C TYR A 71 6.57 4.82 -1.19
N GLU A 72 7.31 5.74 -0.58
CA GLU A 72 7.77 5.63 0.81
C GLU A 72 6.61 5.90 1.79
N HIS A 73 5.79 6.92 1.53
CA HIS A 73 4.54 7.17 2.28
C HIS A 73 3.57 5.99 2.13
N TRP A 74 3.51 5.41 0.93
CA TRP A 74 2.76 4.21 0.63
C TRP A 74 3.25 3.01 1.46
N LEU A 75 4.57 2.80 1.55
CA LEU A 75 5.14 1.73 2.37
C LEU A 75 4.87 1.95 3.86
N SER A 76 5.04 3.18 4.37
CA SER A 76 4.74 3.55 5.75
C SER A 76 3.27 3.27 6.12
N ALA A 77 2.34 3.61 5.22
CA ALA A 77 0.92 3.30 5.40
C ALA A 77 0.68 1.78 5.49
N LEU A 78 1.34 1.00 4.61
CA LEU A 78 1.23 -0.46 4.61
C LEU A 78 1.79 -1.08 5.90
N GLU A 79 2.96 -0.64 6.35
CA GLU A 79 3.57 -1.11 7.59
C GLU A 79 2.68 -0.81 8.79
N LYS A 80 2.13 0.40 8.89
CA LYS A 80 1.21 0.80 9.96
C LYS A 80 -0.09 0.02 9.93
N LEU A 81 -0.65 -0.21 8.75
CA LEU A 81 -1.90 -0.96 8.58
C LEU A 81 -1.71 -2.43 8.96
N VAL A 82 -0.64 -3.07 8.49
CA VAL A 82 -0.29 -4.46 8.83
C VAL A 82 0.06 -4.61 10.31
N ALA A 83 0.79 -3.65 10.89
CA ALA A 83 1.08 -3.61 12.32
C ALA A 83 -0.19 -3.46 13.17
N SER A 84 -1.12 -2.60 12.77
CA SER A 84 -2.41 -2.42 13.46
C SER A 84 -3.29 -3.68 13.41
N LYS A 85 -3.13 -4.53 12.39
CA LYS A 85 -3.81 -5.84 12.29
C LYS A 85 -3.09 -6.96 13.06
N GLY A 86 -2.01 -6.65 13.79
CA GLY A 86 -1.25 -7.63 14.58
C GLY A 86 -0.42 -8.61 13.75
N LEU A 87 -0.27 -8.35 12.44
CA LEU A 87 0.49 -9.21 11.52
C LEU A 87 1.96 -8.82 11.41
N SER A 88 2.32 -7.66 11.95
CA SER A 88 3.71 -7.27 12.12
C SER A 88 4.13 -7.62 13.55
N ASN A 89 4.91 -8.70 13.70
CA ASN A 89 5.65 -8.95 14.93
C ASN A 89 6.78 -7.92 15.02
N ARG A 90 6.45 -6.67 15.35
CA ARG A 90 7.44 -5.84 16.04
C ARG A 90 7.55 -6.48 17.41
N PRO A 91 8.70 -7.08 17.81
CA PRO A 91 8.85 -7.52 19.18
C PRO A 91 8.54 -6.29 20.02
N GLY A 92 7.46 -6.39 20.81
CA GLY A 92 7.11 -5.35 21.75
C GLY A 92 8.37 -5.02 22.51
N LYS A 93 8.74 -3.74 22.55
CA LYS A 93 9.63 -3.26 23.60
C LYS A 93 8.88 -3.43 24.93
N GLY A 94 8.78 -4.66 25.41
CA GLY A 94 8.66 -4.98 26.81
C GLY A 94 10.06 -4.84 27.39
N PHE A 95 10.39 -3.64 27.84
CA PHE A 95 11.45 -3.47 28.82
C PHE A 95 10.79 -3.77 30.16
N GLY A 96 11.31 -4.80 30.84
CA GLY A 96 10.87 -5.19 32.18
C GLY A 96 11.33 -4.23 33.26
#